data_AF-A0A9P6C7T7-F1
#
_entry.id   AF-A0A9P6C7T7-F1
#
_cell.length_a   1.000
_cell.length_b   1.000
_cell.length_c   1.000
_cell.angle_alpha   90.00
_cell.angle_beta   90.00
_cell.angle_gamma   90.00
#
_symmetry.space_group_name_H-M   'P 1'
#
loop_
_entity.id
_entity.type
_entity.pdbx_description
1 polymer ?
#
loop_
_entity_poly.entity_id
_entity_poly.type
_entity_poly.pdbx_seq_one_letter_code
_entity_poly.pdbx_strand_id
1 'polypeptide(L)'
;MASTNTTYTLHVDLDNTQLNILQNSGFSLCIAKKVNNMYNVVWNSTSFIEKNTFQWTEDYALFGQVGFTSSALISAATNILPIEFRQTADFDSNGIFQDPQDSSGDSSFSVDNNYGPINFGVQAKLGGIFAPVYLDATPEVLGQESFTPVVSVMVWFDRTLSTSTMFTSSLSRAFEIDYTGIISQTVSYVTDANLNYGIWVFGDPTSGQELQYTPHKIYHPLTNIFKDPPFANDRNVIRSLLNQYLSFSAGELPQPSFLVQATVILPPSGDAKGAVAFLKAFLPMGVEADFKIPDDQAAGPNKVIIARLAWNKLVEMKTLIAGGNDVGKLEQLFKYTLNVYDPGYLSLKNFPLN
;
A
#
# COMPACT_ATOMS: atom_id res chain seq x y z
N MET A 1 -19.32 -2.76 37.43
CA MET A 1 -17.86 -2.68 37.67
C MET A 1 -17.28 -1.90 36.52
N ALA A 2 -16.51 -0.83 36.76
CA ALA A 2 -15.87 -0.11 35.66
C ALA A 2 -14.88 -1.04 34.98
N SER A 3 -15.12 -1.37 33.70
CA SER A 3 -14.14 -2.04 32.85
C SER A 3 -12.86 -1.21 32.88
N THR A 4 -11.74 -1.79 33.31
CA THR A 4 -10.44 -1.17 33.11
C THR A 4 -10.13 -1.27 31.62
N ASN A 5 -10.38 -0.21 30.87
CA ASN A 5 -10.08 -0.20 29.45
C ASN A 5 -8.57 -0.31 29.26
N THR A 6 -8.14 -1.48 28.76
CA THR A 6 -6.76 -1.75 28.38
C THR A 6 -6.32 -0.68 27.39
N THR A 7 -5.22 0.01 27.71
CA THR A 7 -4.61 0.99 26.82
C THR A 7 -3.52 0.32 26.00
N TYR A 8 -3.66 0.38 24.68
CA TYR A 8 -2.68 -0.11 23.72
C TYR A 8 -1.75 1.04 23.30
N THR A 9 -0.49 0.70 23.04
CA THR A 9 0.53 1.68 22.61
C THR A 9 1.27 1.18 21.37
N LEU A 10 1.37 2.04 20.36
CA LEU A 10 2.21 1.86 19.19
C LEU A 10 3.31 2.91 19.22
N HIS A 11 4.56 2.45 19.19
CA HIS A 11 5.72 3.30 18.94
C HIS A 11 6.16 3.12 17.49
N VAL A 12 6.28 4.23 16.76
CA VAL A 12 6.79 4.26 15.40
C VAL A 12 8.06 5.09 15.37
N ASP A 13 9.18 4.39 15.18
CA ASP A 13 10.49 4.99 15.09
C ASP A 13 10.93 5.08 13.63
N LEU A 14 11.57 6.17 13.24
CA LEU A 14 12.05 6.39 11.88
C LEU A 14 13.55 6.61 11.90
N ASP A 15 14.27 5.87 11.05
CA ASP A 15 15.67 6.19 10.78
C ASP A 15 15.80 7.60 10.20
N ASN A 16 16.80 8.35 10.67
CA ASN A 16 16.99 9.75 10.29
C ASN A 16 17.20 9.96 8.79
N THR A 17 17.76 8.97 8.09
CA THR A 17 17.91 9.07 6.63
C THR A 17 16.58 8.92 5.91
N GLN A 18 15.68 8.05 6.38
CA GLN A 18 14.33 7.92 5.83
C GLN A 18 13.43 9.08 6.22
N LEU A 19 13.53 9.58 7.46
CA LEU A 19 12.74 10.70 7.98
C LEU A 19 12.79 11.91 7.03
N ASN A 20 14.00 12.34 6.66
CA ASN A 20 14.20 13.47 5.77
C ASN A 20 13.64 13.22 4.37
N ILE A 21 13.83 12.00 3.82
CA ILE A 21 13.31 11.64 2.50
C ILE A 21 11.78 11.71 2.47
N LEU A 22 11.13 11.12 3.48
CA LEU A 22 9.67 11.05 3.55
C LEU A 22 9.04 12.43 3.76
N GLN A 23 9.58 13.23 4.70
CA GLN A 23 9.09 14.59 4.96
C GLN A 23 9.25 15.51 3.74
N ASN A 24 10.43 15.53 3.11
CA ASN A 24 10.68 16.35 1.92
C ASN A 24 9.85 15.89 0.71
N SER A 25 9.39 14.63 0.70
CA SER A 25 8.52 14.08 -0.33
C SER A 25 7.03 14.25 -0.03
N GLY A 26 6.67 14.92 1.08
CA GLY A 26 5.29 15.24 1.45
C GLY A 26 4.47 14.04 1.94
N PHE A 27 5.12 12.99 2.45
CA PHE A 27 4.41 11.87 3.05
C PHE A 27 3.84 12.23 4.42
N SER A 28 2.74 11.57 4.77
CA SER A 28 2.16 11.49 6.11
C SER A 28 2.24 10.04 6.61
N LEU A 29 2.38 9.88 7.92
CA LEU A 29 2.30 8.57 8.58
C LEU A 29 0.82 8.23 8.76
N CYS A 30 0.39 7.14 8.14
CA CYS A 30 -0.98 6.66 8.15
C CYS A 30 -1.12 5.44 9.08
N ILE A 31 -2.24 5.38 9.79
CA ILE A 31 -2.65 4.26 10.63
C ILE A 31 -4.07 3.86 10.23
N ALA A 32 -4.34 2.57 10.16
CA ALA A 32 -5.69 2.00 10.07
C ALA A 32 -5.90 0.98 11.18
N LYS A 33 -7.15 0.81 11.61
CA LYS A 33 -7.56 -0.20 12.58
C LYS A 33 -8.47 -1.21 11.91
N LYS A 34 -8.36 -2.47 12.34
CA LYS A 34 -9.03 -3.60 11.70
C LYS A 34 -10.42 -3.84 12.28
N VAL A 35 -11.44 -3.94 11.45
CA VAL A 35 -12.82 -4.32 11.82
C VAL A 35 -13.34 -5.32 10.79
N ASN A 36 -14.04 -6.37 11.22
CA ASN A 36 -14.48 -7.46 10.34
C ASN A 36 -13.33 -8.04 9.52
N ASN A 37 -12.17 -8.16 10.18
CA ASN A 37 -10.90 -8.57 9.59
C ASN A 37 -10.39 -7.63 8.48
N MET A 38 -10.99 -6.46 8.20
CA MET A 38 -10.64 -5.57 7.07
C MET A 38 -10.03 -4.23 7.53
N TYR A 39 -9.19 -3.64 6.67
CA TYR A 39 -8.82 -2.22 6.72
C TYR A 39 -9.35 -1.52 5.47
N ASN A 40 -10.18 -0.49 5.64
CA ASN A 40 -10.70 0.27 4.50
C ASN A 40 -10.83 1.78 4.76
N VAL A 41 -10.44 2.24 5.95
CA VAL A 41 -10.45 3.67 6.33
C VAL A 41 -9.14 4.04 7.02
N VAL A 42 -8.60 5.21 6.68
CA VAL A 42 -7.45 5.79 7.39
C VAL A 42 -7.92 6.32 8.74
N TRP A 43 -7.52 5.65 9.82
CA TRP A 43 -7.86 6.05 11.19
C TRP A 43 -7.15 7.33 11.60
N ASN A 44 -5.88 7.48 11.20
CA ASN A 44 -5.09 8.67 11.44
C ASN A 44 -4.09 8.87 10.32
N SER A 45 -3.96 10.11 9.85
CA SER A 45 -2.90 10.56 8.95
C SER A 45 -2.31 11.84 9.55
N THR A 46 -1.02 11.80 9.88
CA THR A 46 -0.34 12.90 10.57
C THR A 46 1.07 13.14 10.05
N SER A 47 1.56 14.36 10.24
CA SER A 47 3.00 14.62 10.24
C SER A 47 3.68 13.80 11.33
N PHE A 48 4.93 13.42 11.10
CA PHE A 48 5.71 12.56 11.98
C PHE A 48 7.11 13.14 12.24
N ILE A 49 7.69 12.74 13.36
CA ILE A 49 9.08 13.01 13.75
C ILE A 49 9.83 11.68 13.91
N GLU A 50 11.05 11.69 14.42
CA GLU A 50 11.86 10.47 14.61
C GLU A 50 11.16 9.41 15.48
N LYS A 51 10.49 9.84 16.55
CA LYS A 51 9.77 8.95 17.49
C LYS A 51 8.34 9.39 17.64
N ASN A 52 7.41 8.53 17.25
CA ASN A 52 5.98 8.81 17.31
C ASN A 52 5.32 7.80 18.24
N THR A 53 4.37 8.25 19.04
CA THR A 53 3.63 7.37 19.96
C THR A 53 2.15 7.57 19.77
N PHE A 54 1.43 6.46 19.60
CA PHE A 54 0.00 6.42 19.42
C PHE A 54 -0.60 5.54 20.50
N GLN A 55 -1.65 6.03 21.15
CA GLN A 55 -2.33 5.32 22.23
C GLN A 55 -3.81 5.28 22.00
N TRP A 56 -4.42 4.12 22.25
CA TRP A 56 -5.86 3.94 22.15
C TRP A 56 -6.39 2.98 23.20
N THR A 57 -7.69 3.09 23.42
CA THR A 57 -8.54 2.15 24.13
C THR A 57 -9.51 1.54 23.13
N GLU A 58 -10.10 0.40 23.48
CA GLU A 58 -11.13 -0.27 22.68
C GLU A 58 -12.51 0.40 22.88
N ASP A 59 -12.54 1.73 22.72
CA ASP A 59 -13.74 2.55 22.78
C ASP A 59 -14.27 2.75 21.36
N TYR A 60 -15.53 2.34 21.13
CA TYR A 60 -16.16 2.34 19.82
C TYR A 60 -17.42 3.19 19.77
N ALA A 61 -17.74 3.65 18.56
CA ALA A 61 -19.03 4.25 18.27
C ALA A 61 -19.50 3.87 16.86
N LEU A 62 -20.81 3.78 16.68
CA LEU A 62 -21.47 3.52 15.41
C LEU A 62 -21.88 4.82 14.73
N PHE A 63 -21.91 4.79 13.40
CA PHE A 63 -22.52 5.82 12.58
C PHE A 63 -23.05 5.19 11.28
N GLY A 64 -23.96 5.87 10.60
CA GLY A 64 -24.42 5.52 9.27
C GLY A 64 -24.00 6.58 8.24
N GLN A 65 -23.82 6.15 7.00
CA GLN A 65 -23.55 7.01 5.85
C GLN A 65 -24.36 6.52 4.63
N VAL A 66 -24.76 7.45 3.76
CA VAL A 66 -25.36 7.11 2.47
C VAL A 66 -24.26 6.98 1.42
N GLY A 67 -23.96 5.75 1.02
CA GLY A 67 -23.06 5.42 -0.07
C GLY A 67 -21.59 5.27 0.34
N PHE A 68 -20.86 4.55 -0.51
CA PHE A 68 -19.43 4.31 -0.40
C PHE A 68 -18.75 4.83 -1.66
N THR A 69 -17.82 5.77 -1.53
CA THR A 69 -17.03 6.29 -2.66
C THR A 69 -15.55 6.24 -2.28
N SER A 70 -14.74 5.54 -3.08
CA SER A 70 -13.30 5.45 -2.83
C SER A 70 -12.64 6.82 -2.79
N SER A 71 -11.67 6.99 -1.88
CA SER A 71 -10.95 8.24 -1.63
C SER A 71 -11.82 9.41 -1.14
N ALA A 72 -13.11 9.18 -0.83
CA ALA A 72 -13.92 10.19 -0.19
C ALA A 72 -13.66 10.22 1.32
N LEU A 73 -13.77 11.42 1.90
CA LEU A 73 -13.82 11.63 3.33
C LEU A 73 -15.15 11.11 3.87
N ILE A 74 -15.08 10.34 4.95
CA ILE A 74 -16.25 9.87 5.68
C ILE A 74 -16.82 11.01 6.51
N SER A 75 -18.13 11.18 6.42
CA SER A 75 -18.89 12.06 7.29
C SER A 75 -20.16 11.32 7.72
N ALA A 76 -20.40 11.27 9.03
CA ALA A 76 -21.60 10.62 9.56
C ALA A 76 -22.85 11.35 9.05
N ALA A 77 -23.78 10.59 8.46
CA ALA A 77 -25.10 11.07 8.07
C ALA A 77 -26.13 10.92 9.20
N THR A 78 -25.77 10.20 10.27
CA THR A 78 -26.63 9.90 11.42
C THR A 78 -26.07 10.53 12.70
N ASN A 79 -26.79 10.38 13.81
CA ASN A 79 -26.16 10.51 15.12
C ASN A 79 -25.05 9.47 15.30
N ILE A 80 -24.03 9.83 16.07
CA ILE A 80 -22.96 8.92 16.48
C ILE A 80 -23.38 8.30 17.81
N LEU A 81 -23.34 6.97 17.90
CA LEU A 81 -23.76 6.22 19.08
C LEU A 81 -22.56 5.47 19.68
N PRO A 82 -22.09 5.80 20.90
CA PRO A 82 -21.12 4.97 21.61
C PRO A 82 -21.66 3.55 21.79
N ILE A 83 -20.80 2.55 21.57
CA ILE A 83 -21.16 1.14 21.73
C ILE A 83 -20.02 0.35 22.37
N GLU A 84 -20.38 -0.61 23.20
CA GLU A 84 -19.47 -1.55 23.83
C GLU A 84 -19.62 -2.93 23.18
N PHE A 85 -18.60 -3.78 23.37
CA PHE A 85 -18.75 -5.20 23.00
C PHE A 85 -19.98 -5.79 23.69
N ARG A 86 -20.57 -6.79 23.03
CA ARG A 86 -21.75 -7.51 23.50
C ARG A 86 -23.01 -6.65 23.51
N GLN A 87 -23.05 -5.55 22.76
CA GLN A 87 -24.24 -4.72 22.62
C GLN A 87 -24.81 -4.76 21.20
N THR A 88 -26.12 -4.56 21.10
CA THR A 88 -26.84 -4.34 19.84
C THR A 88 -27.53 -2.98 19.90
N ALA A 89 -27.29 -2.14 18.90
CA ALA A 89 -27.99 -0.88 18.71
C ALA A 89 -29.19 -1.06 17.76
N ASP A 90 -30.34 -0.47 18.09
CA ASP A 90 -31.46 -0.37 17.15
C ASP A 90 -31.29 0.88 16.29
N PHE A 91 -31.27 0.71 14.97
CA PHE A 91 -31.27 1.80 14.00
C PHE A 91 -32.69 1.94 13.43
N ASP A 92 -33.43 2.90 13.97
CA ASP A 92 -34.88 2.96 13.80
C ASP A 92 -35.31 3.34 12.38
N SER A 93 -36.61 3.24 12.11
CA SER A 93 -37.20 3.62 10.82
C SER A 93 -37.02 5.10 10.42
N ASN A 94 -36.55 5.96 11.34
CA ASN A 94 -36.27 7.37 11.09
C ASN A 94 -34.79 7.64 10.81
N GLY A 95 -33.93 6.61 10.86
CA GLY A 95 -32.49 6.73 10.65
C GLY A 95 -31.74 7.25 11.88
N ILE A 96 -32.24 6.93 13.08
CA ILE A 96 -31.66 7.34 14.36
C ILE A 96 -31.25 6.10 15.14
N PHE A 97 -29.99 6.07 15.56
CA PHE A 97 -29.50 5.07 16.51
C PHE A 97 -30.10 5.30 17.89
N GLN A 98 -30.72 4.27 18.45
CA GLN A 98 -31.25 4.21 19.81
C GLN A 98 -30.20 3.66 20.79
N ASP A 99 -30.47 3.80 22.09
CA ASP A 99 -29.58 3.31 23.13
C ASP A 99 -29.34 1.79 23.01
N PRO A 100 -28.07 1.35 23.04
CA PRO A 100 -27.73 -0.04 22.84
C PRO A 100 -28.27 -0.92 23.97
N GLN A 101 -28.64 -2.15 23.62
CA GLN A 101 -29.07 -3.19 24.55
C GLN A 101 -27.99 -4.28 24.66
N ASP A 102 -27.84 -4.86 25.85
CA ASP A 102 -26.94 -6.00 26.05
C ASP A 102 -27.40 -7.22 25.22
N SER A 103 -26.44 -7.95 24.68
CA SER A 103 -26.61 -9.10 23.81
C SER A 103 -25.65 -10.24 24.21
N SER A 104 -25.81 -11.42 23.59
CA SER A 104 -25.06 -12.62 23.93
C SER A 104 -23.76 -12.81 23.16
N GLY A 105 -23.36 -11.88 22.27
CA GLY A 105 -22.06 -11.94 21.58
C GLY A 105 -20.91 -11.65 22.56
N ASP A 106 -19.72 -12.21 22.35
CA ASP A 106 -18.58 -12.04 23.27
C ASP A 106 -17.51 -11.05 22.78
N SER A 107 -17.33 -10.90 21.45
CA SER A 107 -16.26 -10.10 20.85
C SER A 107 -16.72 -9.18 19.72
N SER A 108 -18.02 -8.94 19.61
CA SER A 108 -18.62 -8.09 18.59
C SER A 108 -19.67 -7.17 19.20
N PHE A 109 -20.09 -6.19 18.43
CA PHE A 109 -21.34 -5.44 18.65
C PHE A 109 -22.13 -5.41 17.35
N SER A 110 -23.43 -5.15 17.43
CA SER A 110 -24.33 -5.28 16.29
C SER A 110 -25.24 -4.08 16.12
N VAL A 111 -25.84 -3.98 14.93
CA VAL A 111 -26.89 -3.02 14.60
C VAL A 111 -28.08 -3.78 14.05
N ASP A 112 -29.26 -3.54 14.61
CA ASP A 112 -30.54 -3.97 14.03
C ASP A 112 -31.08 -2.83 13.16
N ASN A 113 -31.00 -2.99 11.84
CA ASN A 113 -31.41 -2.00 10.86
C ASN A 113 -32.90 -2.12 10.53
N ASN A 114 -33.67 -1.11 10.94
CA ASN A 114 -35.08 -0.93 10.63
C ASN A 114 -35.35 0.27 9.70
N TYR A 115 -34.31 0.94 9.23
CA TYR A 115 -34.39 2.13 8.37
C TYR A 115 -34.58 1.77 6.89
N GLY A 116 -33.69 0.94 6.36
CA GLY A 116 -33.51 0.74 4.92
C GLY A 116 -32.04 0.77 4.51
N PRO A 117 -31.75 0.83 3.19
CA PRO A 117 -30.40 0.81 2.64
C PRO A 117 -29.48 1.90 3.23
N ILE A 118 -28.49 1.50 4.02
CA ILE A 118 -27.47 2.40 4.59
C ILE A 118 -26.12 1.69 4.79
N ASN A 119 -25.01 2.41 4.63
CA ASN A 119 -23.68 1.89 4.95
C ASN A 119 -23.38 2.21 6.43
N PHE A 120 -23.18 1.18 7.25
CA PHE A 120 -22.78 1.37 8.63
C PHE A 120 -21.27 1.46 8.75
N GLY A 121 -20.82 2.21 9.75
CA GLY A 121 -19.41 2.40 10.02
C GLY A 121 -19.11 2.41 11.51
N VAL A 122 -17.83 2.19 11.80
CA VAL A 122 -17.29 2.16 13.15
C VAL A 122 -16.29 3.29 13.29
N GLN A 123 -16.41 4.06 14.37
CA GLN A 123 -15.37 4.95 14.87
C GLN A 123 -14.65 4.30 16.02
N ALA A 124 -13.35 4.56 16.12
CA ALA A 124 -12.54 4.20 17.28
C ALA A 124 -11.74 5.41 17.76
N LYS A 125 -11.39 5.39 19.05
CA LYS A 125 -10.73 6.51 19.71
C LYS A 125 -9.21 6.37 19.67
N LEU A 126 -8.52 7.33 19.06
CA LEU A 126 -7.05 7.44 19.07
C LEU A 126 -6.64 8.73 19.76
N GLY A 127 -5.75 8.66 20.76
CA GLY A 127 -5.30 9.86 21.48
C GLY A 127 -6.44 10.69 22.08
N GLY A 128 -7.56 10.05 22.43
CA GLY A 128 -8.74 10.74 22.96
C GLY A 128 -9.80 11.14 21.93
N ILE A 129 -9.51 11.03 20.64
CA ILE A 129 -10.37 11.54 19.55
C ILE A 129 -10.98 10.39 18.77
N PHE A 130 -12.30 10.39 18.60
CA PHE A 130 -12.98 9.44 17.73
C PHE A 130 -12.77 9.81 16.26
N ALA A 131 -12.43 8.80 15.46
CA ALA A 131 -12.39 8.89 14.01
C ALA A 131 -12.88 7.57 13.38
N PRO A 132 -13.53 7.62 12.20
CA PRO A 132 -13.85 6.44 11.41
C PRO A 132 -12.64 5.51 11.22
N VAL A 133 -12.87 4.23 11.47
CA VAL A 133 -11.91 3.13 11.23
C VAL A 133 -12.44 2.10 10.24
N TYR A 134 -13.74 2.12 10.00
CA TYR A 134 -14.40 1.17 9.12
C TYR A 134 -15.69 1.77 8.56
N LEU A 135 -16.03 1.40 7.33
CA LEU A 135 -17.33 1.63 6.70
C LEU A 135 -17.66 0.45 5.78
N ASP A 136 -18.89 -0.07 5.85
CA ASP A 136 -19.33 -1.09 4.91
C ASP A 136 -19.34 -0.55 3.48
N ALA A 137 -18.84 -1.36 2.54
CA ALA A 137 -18.85 -0.99 1.13
C ALA A 137 -20.24 -1.13 0.50
N THR A 138 -21.04 -2.07 0.99
CA THR A 138 -22.40 -2.35 0.55
C THR A 138 -23.42 -1.87 1.58
N PRO A 139 -24.48 -1.16 1.18
CA PRO A 139 -25.50 -0.74 2.13
C PRO A 139 -26.29 -1.94 2.62
N GLU A 140 -26.49 -2.01 3.93
CA GLU A 140 -27.36 -2.99 4.56
C GLU A 140 -28.82 -2.54 4.40
N VAL A 141 -29.71 -3.44 3.98
CA VAL A 141 -31.09 -3.07 3.64
C VAL A 141 -32.00 -3.14 4.86
N LEU A 142 -32.07 -4.31 5.51
CA LEU A 142 -32.87 -4.56 6.69
C LEU A 142 -32.31 -5.79 7.40
N GLY A 143 -32.28 -5.76 8.73
CA GLY A 143 -31.83 -6.88 9.54
C GLY A 143 -30.61 -6.53 10.38
N GLN A 144 -29.95 -7.56 10.90
CA GLN A 144 -28.85 -7.40 11.83
C GLN A 144 -27.49 -7.47 11.12
N GLU A 145 -26.64 -6.49 11.37
CA GLU A 145 -25.23 -6.47 10.96
C GLU A 145 -24.33 -6.52 12.20
N SER A 146 -23.20 -7.23 12.13
CA SER A 146 -22.26 -7.37 13.25
C SER A 146 -20.88 -6.84 12.90
N PHE A 147 -20.30 -6.10 13.83
CA PHE A 147 -18.95 -5.57 13.75
C PHE A 147 -18.07 -6.24 14.79
N THR A 148 -16.98 -6.84 14.31
CA THR A 148 -15.97 -7.50 15.12
C THR A 148 -14.66 -6.73 14.98
N PRO A 149 -14.42 -5.72 15.83
CA PRO A 149 -13.10 -5.11 15.93
C PRO A 149 -12.02 -6.15 16.24
N VAL A 150 -10.86 -5.99 15.60
CA VAL A 150 -9.68 -6.81 15.85
C VAL A 150 -8.59 -5.92 16.43
N VAL A 151 -7.87 -6.42 17.44
CA VAL A 151 -6.72 -5.74 18.06
C VAL A 151 -5.50 -5.79 17.15
N SER A 152 -5.65 -5.29 15.92
CA SER A 152 -4.57 -5.14 14.95
C SER A 152 -4.65 -3.77 14.31
N VAL A 153 -3.49 -3.21 14.01
CA VAL A 153 -3.35 -1.93 13.32
C VAL A 153 -2.41 -2.08 12.14
N MET A 154 -2.62 -1.27 11.12
CA MET A 154 -1.76 -1.22 9.94
C MET A 154 -1.14 0.16 9.83
N VAL A 155 0.17 0.22 9.57
CA VAL A 155 0.92 1.47 9.34
C VAL A 155 1.51 1.51 7.94
N TRP A 156 1.54 2.70 7.35
CA TRP A 156 2.19 2.98 6.07
C TRP A 156 2.43 4.47 5.88
N PHE A 157 3.13 4.84 4.81
CA PHE A 157 3.29 6.24 4.40
C PHE A 157 2.47 6.51 3.14
N ASP A 158 1.70 7.61 3.14
CA ASP A 158 0.92 8.07 1.98
C ASP A 158 1.05 9.59 1.79
N ARG A 159 0.85 10.08 0.57
CA ARG A 159 0.91 11.53 0.24
C ARG A 159 -0.45 12.15 0.01
N THR A 160 -1.47 11.33 -0.14
CA THR A 160 -2.79 11.70 -0.68
C THR A 160 -3.92 11.39 0.29
N LEU A 161 -3.75 10.35 1.10
CA LEU A 161 -4.77 9.93 2.06
C LEU A 161 -4.68 10.73 3.37
N SER A 162 -5.83 11.19 3.82
CA SER A 162 -5.99 11.93 5.08
C SER A 162 -6.86 11.14 6.07
N THR A 163 -6.87 11.54 7.34
CA THR A 163 -7.75 10.93 8.35
C THR A 163 -9.19 10.85 7.87
N SER A 164 -9.86 9.72 8.14
CA SER A 164 -11.23 9.43 7.71
C SER A 164 -11.44 9.25 6.20
N THR A 165 -10.36 9.10 5.42
CA THR A 165 -10.47 8.79 3.99
C THR A 165 -10.66 7.28 3.78
N MET A 166 -11.65 6.90 2.97
CA MET A 166 -11.80 5.52 2.49
C MET A 166 -10.73 5.19 1.45
N PHE A 167 -10.19 3.98 1.48
CA PHE A 167 -9.25 3.53 0.46
C PHE A 167 -9.63 2.16 -0.11
N THR A 168 -9.65 2.07 -1.44
CA THR A 168 -9.89 0.79 -2.17
C THR A 168 -8.69 0.36 -3.00
N SER A 169 -7.75 1.28 -3.24
CA SER A 169 -6.51 0.99 -3.95
C SER A 169 -5.53 0.24 -3.05
N SER A 170 -4.74 -0.64 -3.66
CA SER A 170 -3.71 -1.38 -2.94
C SER A 170 -2.68 -0.43 -2.32
N LEU A 171 -2.26 -0.71 -1.08
CA LEU A 171 -1.26 0.06 -0.36
C LEU A 171 0.08 -0.66 -0.42
N SER A 172 1.10 0.02 -0.93
CA SER A 172 2.48 -0.48 -0.91
C SER A 172 3.11 -0.25 0.47
N ARG A 173 4.01 -1.14 0.90
CA ARG A 173 4.77 -0.99 2.16
C ARG A 173 3.87 -0.79 3.36
N ALA A 174 2.71 -1.42 3.34
CA ALA A 174 1.84 -1.51 4.49
C ALA A 174 2.35 -2.58 5.44
N PHE A 175 2.29 -2.30 6.73
CA PHE A 175 2.78 -3.17 7.77
C PHE A 175 1.70 -3.39 8.82
N GLU A 176 1.29 -4.64 9.02
CA GLU A 176 0.31 -5.02 10.03
C GLU A 176 1.01 -5.40 11.34
N ILE A 177 0.45 -4.90 12.44
CA ILE A 177 0.85 -5.22 13.80
C ILE A 177 -0.34 -5.85 14.50
N ASP A 178 -0.17 -7.09 14.95
CA ASP A 178 -1.15 -7.81 15.79
C ASP A 178 -0.82 -7.60 17.27
N TYR A 179 -1.79 -7.11 18.04
CA TYR A 179 -1.69 -6.91 19.48
C TYR A 179 -2.29 -8.06 20.29
N THR A 180 -2.57 -9.20 19.68
CA THR A 180 -3.03 -10.40 20.41
C THR A 180 -2.00 -10.81 21.47
N GLY A 181 -2.38 -10.69 22.74
CA GLY A 181 -1.53 -11.03 23.89
C GLY A 181 -0.50 -9.96 24.29
N ILE A 182 -0.46 -8.81 23.62
CA ILE A 182 0.45 -7.69 23.95
C ILE A 182 -0.30 -6.35 23.98
N ILE A 183 0.22 -5.36 24.70
CA ILE A 183 -0.40 -4.03 24.81
C ILE A 183 0.52 -2.89 24.35
N SER A 184 1.77 -3.20 24.02
CA SER A 184 2.74 -2.22 23.51
C SER A 184 3.65 -2.89 22.49
N GLN A 185 3.91 -2.19 21.40
CA GLN A 185 4.82 -2.64 20.34
C GLN A 185 5.56 -1.46 19.73
N THR A 186 6.85 -1.65 19.47
CA THR A 186 7.66 -0.73 18.65
C THR A 186 7.85 -1.32 17.27
N VAL A 187 7.64 -0.48 16.26
CA VAL A 187 7.99 -0.76 14.86
C VAL A 187 8.85 0.38 14.34
N SER A 188 9.78 0.03 13.46
CA SER A 188 10.72 1.01 12.92
C SER A 188 10.71 0.99 11.41
N TYR A 189 10.84 2.17 10.81
CA TYR A 189 11.07 2.34 9.38
C TYR A 189 12.54 2.66 9.14
N VAL A 190 13.30 1.66 8.70
CA VAL A 190 14.77 1.71 8.60
C VAL A 190 15.22 1.63 7.15
N THR A 191 16.39 2.18 6.86
CA THR A 191 17.02 2.03 5.55
C THR A 191 17.53 0.61 5.37
N ASP A 192 17.09 -0.07 4.31
CA ASP A 192 17.73 -1.31 3.89
C ASP A 192 19.02 -0.97 3.14
N ALA A 193 20.16 -1.47 3.60
CA ALA A 193 21.45 -1.19 2.97
C ALA A 193 21.55 -1.65 1.50
N ASN A 194 20.68 -2.56 1.06
CA ASN A 194 20.64 -3.11 -0.28
C ASN A 194 19.54 -2.48 -1.16
N LEU A 195 18.65 -1.67 -0.59
CA LEU A 195 17.51 -1.10 -1.30
C LEU A 195 17.53 0.43 -1.15
N ASN A 196 17.18 1.15 -2.21
CA ASN A 196 17.06 2.62 -2.16
C ASN A 196 15.77 3.09 -1.47
N TYR A 197 15.23 2.30 -0.54
CA TYR A 197 13.98 2.59 0.16
C TYR A 197 13.96 1.99 1.56
N GLY A 198 13.15 2.58 2.43
CA GLY A 198 12.96 2.09 3.79
C GLY A 198 12.05 0.86 3.87
N ILE A 199 12.25 0.08 4.92
CA ILE A 199 11.53 -1.15 5.24
C ILE A 199 11.02 -1.11 6.68
N TRP A 200 9.90 -1.79 6.92
CA TRP A 200 9.34 -1.95 8.26
C TRP A 200 9.97 -3.14 8.98
N VAL A 201 10.36 -2.93 10.24
CA VAL A 201 10.91 -3.95 11.12
C VAL A 201 10.28 -3.85 12.51
N PHE A 202 10.22 -4.96 13.25
CA PHE A 202 9.87 -4.91 14.66
C PHE A 202 11.07 -4.49 15.52
N GLY A 203 10.81 -3.69 16.55
CA GLY A 203 11.79 -3.27 17.55
C GLY A 203 12.47 -1.93 17.25
N ASP A 204 13.27 -1.46 18.21
CA ASP A 204 14.09 -0.25 18.11
C ASP A 204 15.45 -0.62 17.47
N PRO A 205 15.85 -0.02 16.33
CA PRO A 205 17.10 -0.31 15.63
C PRO A 205 18.35 0.05 16.43
N THR A 206 18.23 0.89 17.44
CA THR A 206 19.34 1.31 18.31
C THR A 206 19.54 0.39 19.52
N SER A 207 18.59 -0.51 19.80
CA SER A 207 18.61 -1.38 20.98
C SER A 207 19.68 -2.47 20.94
N GLY A 208 20.35 -2.66 19.79
CA GLY A 208 21.29 -3.76 19.56
C GLY A 208 20.62 -5.13 19.48
N GLN A 209 19.28 -5.21 19.55
CA GLN A 209 18.53 -6.44 19.29
C GLN A 209 18.46 -6.73 17.79
N GLU A 210 18.39 -8.02 17.46
CA GLU A 210 18.20 -8.47 16.10
C GLU A 210 16.83 -8.00 15.58
N LEU A 211 16.85 -7.18 14.53
CA LEU A 211 15.65 -6.69 13.87
C LEU A 211 14.97 -7.84 13.13
N GLN A 212 13.67 -8.03 13.37
CA GLN A 212 12.87 -8.96 12.59
C GLN A 212 12.41 -8.28 11.31
N TYR A 213 13.10 -8.61 10.22
CA TYR A 213 12.77 -8.13 8.88
C TYR A 213 11.46 -8.72 8.40
N THR A 214 10.58 -7.85 7.93
CA THR A 214 9.37 -8.30 7.24
C THR A 214 9.48 -7.98 5.75
N PRO A 215 9.26 -8.96 4.87
CA PRO A 215 9.27 -8.71 3.44
C PRO A 215 8.27 -7.61 3.10
N HIS A 216 8.61 -6.79 2.11
CA HIS A 216 7.66 -5.83 1.55
C HIS A 216 6.35 -6.54 1.21
N LYS A 217 5.23 -6.03 1.73
CA LYS A 217 3.89 -6.51 1.39
C LYS A 217 3.08 -5.39 0.75
N ILE A 218 2.21 -5.79 -0.17
CA ILE A 218 1.14 -4.96 -0.73
C ILE A 218 -0.16 -5.39 -0.06
N TYR A 219 -0.83 -4.45 0.61
CA TYR A 219 -2.17 -4.69 1.14
C TYR A 219 -3.22 -4.42 0.07
N HIS A 220 -4.15 -5.35 -0.14
CA HIS A 220 -5.26 -5.19 -1.07
C HIS A 220 -6.58 -5.04 -0.30
N PRO A 221 -7.18 -3.83 -0.21
CA PRO A 221 -8.36 -3.58 0.62
C PRO A 221 -9.59 -4.41 0.23
N LEU A 222 -9.82 -4.59 -1.08
CA LEU A 222 -10.99 -5.32 -1.58
C LEU A 222 -10.96 -6.81 -1.27
N THR A 223 -9.77 -7.42 -1.24
CA THR A 223 -9.63 -8.84 -0.91
C THR A 223 -9.19 -9.05 0.53
N ASN A 224 -8.79 -7.97 1.21
CA ASN A 224 -8.17 -7.99 2.52
C ASN A 224 -6.99 -8.99 2.64
N ILE A 225 -6.06 -8.92 1.69
CA ILE A 225 -4.90 -9.84 1.65
C ILE A 225 -3.63 -9.01 1.54
N PHE A 226 -2.65 -9.35 2.37
CA PHE A 226 -1.25 -8.97 2.17
C PHE A 226 -0.62 -9.92 1.17
N LYS A 227 -0.21 -9.40 0.02
CA LYS A 227 0.53 -10.15 -0.99
C LYS A 227 1.99 -9.74 -0.99
N ASP A 228 2.86 -10.68 -1.28
CA ASP A 228 4.19 -10.32 -1.75
C ASP A 228 4.03 -9.50 -3.04
N PRO A 229 4.87 -8.46 -3.25
CA PRO A 229 4.87 -7.76 -4.51
C PRO A 229 5.11 -8.79 -5.63
N PRO A 230 4.49 -8.61 -6.81
CA PRO A 230 4.42 -9.62 -7.88
C PRO A 230 5.79 -10.12 -8.38
N PHE A 231 6.89 -9.50 -7.96
CA PHE A 231 8.25 -9.84 -8.34
C PHE A 231 9.08 -10.49 -7.22
N ALA A 232 8.57 -10.61 -5.99
CA ALA A 232 9.40 -11.06 -4.87
C ALA A 232 9.87 -12.51 -5.01
N ASN A 233 9.03 -13.43 -5.51
CA ASN A 233 9.28 -14.87 -5.30
C ASN A 233 8.99 -15.80 -6.47
N ASP A 234 8.39 -15.35 -7.58
CA ASP A 234 8.02 -16.29 -8.63
C ASP A 234 9.13 -16.45 -9.69
N ARG A 235 10.08 -17.35 -9.37
CA ARG A 235 11.11 -17.84 -10.31
C ARG A 235 10.51 -18.27 -11.65
N ASN A 236 9.27 -18.75 -11.67
CA ASN A 236 8.61 -19.19 -12.90
C ASN A 236 8.01 -18.02 -13.68
N VAL A 237 7.56 -16.94 -13.03
CA VAL A 237 7.18 -15.69 -13.72
C VAL A 237 8.42 -15.00 -14.28
N ILE A 238 9.50 -14.92 -13.50
CA ILE A 238 10.79 -14.39 -13.98
C ILE A 238 11.31 -15.24 -15.15
N ARG A 239 11.30 -16.58 -15.05
CA ARG A 239 11.65 -17.49 -16.15
C ARG A 239 10.69 -17.40 -17.34
N SER A 240 9.39 -17.25 -17.11
CA SER A 240 8.38 -17.16 -18.17
C SER A 240 8.56 -15.88 -18.96
N LEU A 241 8.75 -14.75 -18.27
CA LEU A 241 9.12 -13.48 -18.89
C LEU A 241 10.45 -13.63 -19.63
N LEU A 242 11.50 -14.16 -19.00
CA LEU A 242 12.80 -14.43 -19.67
C LEU A 242 12.63 -15.32 -20.91
N ASN A 243 11.86 -16.40 -20.84
CA ASN A 243 11.65 -17.33 -21.95
C ASN A 243 10.75 -16.74 -23.04
N GLN A 244 9.80 -15.88 -22.69
CA GLN A 244 8.99 -15.12 -23.64
C GLN A 244 9.84 -14.07 -24.37
N TYR A 245 10.81 -13.47 -23.69
CA TYR A 245 11.80 -12.57 -24.28
C TYR A 245 12.91 -13.30 -25.07
N LEU A 246 13.29 -14.51 -24.66
CA LEU A 246 14.35 -15.32 -25.28
C LEU A 246 13.84 -16.26 -26.39
N SER A 247 12.52 -16.49 -26.49
CA SER A 247 11.93 -17.29 -27.58
C SER A 247 11.85 -16.54 -28.91
N PHE A 248 12.24 -15.27 -28.95
CA PHE A 248 12.57 -14.57 -30.20
C PHE A 248 13.94 -15.05 -30.74
N SER A 249 13.83 -15.94 -31.73
CA SER A 249 14.83 -16.41 -32.71
C SER A 249 15.83 -17.51 -32.27
N ALA A 250 15.43 -18.76 -32.51
CA ALA A 250 16.36 -19.85 -32.86
C ALA A 250 16.39 -20.12 -34.39
N GLY A 251 15.74 -19.29 -35.20
CA GLY A 251 15.82 -19.33 -36.66
C GLY A 251 16.55 -18.09 -37.18
N GLU A 252 17.77 -18.30 -37.66
CA GLU A 252 18.59 -17.42 -38.52
C GLU A 252 18.56 -15.91 -38.21
N LEU A 253 19.60 -15.44 -37.50
CA LEU A 253 19.88 -14.02 -37.28
C LEU A 253 20.59 -13.39 -38.50
N PRO A 254 20.00 -12.41 -39.20
CA PRO A 254 20.78 -11.33 -39.77
C PRO A 254 21.21 -10.36 -38.66
N GLN A 255 22.30 -9.62 -38.90
CA GLN A 255 23.00 -8.66 -38.03
C GLN A 255 22.09 -7.79 -37.12
N PRO A 256 22.59 -7.36 -35.93
CA PRO A 256 21.76 -7.13 -34.76
C PRO A 256 21.13 -5.73 -34.73
N SER A 257 19.81 -5.66 -34.65
CA SER A 257 19.11 -4.49 -34.14
C SER A 257 17.73 -4.87 -33.60
N PHE A 258 17.69 -5.59 -32.48
CA PHE A 258 16.44 -5.79 -31.77
C PHE A 258 16.06 -4.53 -31.01
N LEU A 259 14.82 -4.08 -31.22
CA LEU A 259 14.23 -2.90 -30.60
C LEU A 259 13.38 -3.37 -29.41
N VAL A 260 13.81 -3.09 -28.19
CA VAL A 260 12.92 -3.19 -27.03
C VAL A 260 12.23 -1.83 -26.91
N GLN A 261 10.91 -1.77 -27.14
CA GLN A 261 10.13 -0.55 -26.93
C GLN A 261 9.48 -0.61 -25.54
N ALA A 262 9.97 0.21 -24.61
CA ALA A 262 9.23 0.52 -23.38
C ALA A 262 8.45 1.82 -23.60
N THR A 263 7.15 1.82 -23.28
CA THR A 263 6.31 3.02 -23.31
C THR A 263 6.17 3.56 -21.89
N VAL A 264 6.75 4.74 -21.64
CA VAL A 264 6.59 5.46 -20.37
C VAL A 264 5.51 6.52 -20.55
N ILE A 265 4.45 6.48 -19.74
CA ILE A 265 3.38 7.50 -19.75
C ILE A 265 3.73 8.57 -18.72
N LEU A 266 3.93 9.81 -19.17
CA LEU A 266 4.21 10.94 -18.29
C LEU A 266 2.94 11.68 -17.87
N PRO A 267 2.92 12.31 -16.67
CA PRO A 267 1.82 13.17 -16.27
C PRO A 267 1.71 14.44 -17.16
N PRO A 268 0.51 15.07 -17.24
CA PRO A 268 0.19 16.08 -18.26
C PRO A 268 1.02 17.37 -18.25
N SER A 269 1.73 17.65 -17.16
CA SER A 269 2.47 18.89 -16.95
C SER A 269 3.98 18.81 -17.27
N GLY A 270 4.48 17.67 -17.78
CA GLY A 270 5.93 17.43 -17.94
C GLY A 270 6.56 17.97 -19.23
N ASP A 271 7.64 18.74 -19.10
CA ASP A 271 8.61 18.96 -20.18
C ASP A 271 9.27 17.63 -20.58
N ALA A 272 9.18 17.30 -21.87
CA ALA A 272 9.69 16.04 -22.40
C ALA A 272 11.22 15.94 -22.27
N LYS A 273 11.92 17.09 -22.34
CA LYS A 273 13.37 17.15 -22.16
C LYS A 273 13.76 16.86 -20.72
N GLY A 274 13.01 17.39 -19.75
CA GLY A 274 13.18 17.09 -18.33
C GLY A 274 13.01 15.60 -18.02
N ALA A 275 12.01 14.95 -18.61
CA ALA A 275 11.79 13.51 -18.45
C ALA A 275 12.89 12.64 -19.07
N VAL A 276 13.40 13.00 -20.26
CA VAL A 276 14.55 12.30 -20.86
C VAL A 276 15.81 12.50 -20.02
N ALA A 277 16.05 13.70 -19.47
CA ALA A 277 17.17 13.97 -18.59
C ALA A 277 17.06 13.17 -17.28
N PHE A 278 15.87 13.10 -16.69
CA PHE A 278 15.57 12.26 -15.52
C PHE A 278 15.89 10.79 -15.82
N LEU A 279 15.35 10.23 -16.92
CA LEU A 279 15.60 8.83 -17.29
C LEU A 279 17.08 8.55 -17.57
N LYS A 280 17.82 9.48 -18.19
CA LYS A 280 19.27 9.35 -18.38
C LYS A 280 20.05 9.35 -17.06
N ALA A 281 19.59 10.08 -16.04
CA ALA A 281 20.25 10.13 -14.73
C ALA A 281 20.15 8.81 -13.95
N PHE A 282 19.19 7.94 -14.29
CA PHE A 282 19.04 6.60 -13.70
C PHE A 282 19.77 5.51 -14.49
N LEU A 283 20.43 5.83 -15.61
CA LEU A 283 21.25 4.86 -16.34
C LEU A 283 22.58 4.62 -15.59
N PRO A 284 23.02 3.36 -15.43
CA PRO A 284 24.34 3.07 -14.88
C PRO A 284 25.46 3.71 -15.72
N MET A 285 26.58 4.06 -15.08
CA MET A 285 27.78 4.53 -15.79
C MET A 285 28.16 3.55 -16.91
N GLY A 286 28.27 4.06 -18.14
CA GLY A 286 28.63 3.30 -19.33
C GLY A 286 27.46 2.69 -20.10
N VAL A 287 26.21 2.90 -19.68
CA VAL A 287 25.02 2.51 -20.46
C VAL A 287 24.54 3.71 -21.27
N GLU A 288 24.68 3.63 -22.59
CA GLU A 288 24.04 4.56 -23.51
C GLU A 288 22.66 4.06 -23.89
N ALA A 289 21.64 4.89 -23.69
CA ALA A 289 20.31 4.67 -24.21
C ALA A 289 19.87 5.86 -25.07
N ASP A 290 19.31 5.55 -26.22
CA ASP A 290 18.79 6.56 -27.14
C ASP A 290 17.29 6.70 -26.89
N PHE A 291 16.85 7.91 -26.54
CA PHE A 291 15.45 8.21 -26.22
C PHE A 291 14.87 9.04 -27.35
N LYS A 292 13.85 8.52 -28.03
CA LYS A 292 13.13 9.26 -29.07
C LYS A 292 11.74 9.63 -28.59
N ILE A 293 11.37 10.87 -28.85
CA ILE A 293 10.00 11.36 -28.74
C ILE A 293 9.46 11.33 -30.18
N PRO A 294 8.41 10.55 -30.48
CA PRO A 294 7.79 10.55 -31.80
C PRO A 294 7.29 11.95 -32.19
N ASP A 295 7.54 12.38 -33.43
CA ASP A 295 7.23 13.74 -33.91
C ASP A 295 5.72 14.06 -33.86
N ASP A 296 4.86 13.04 -33.93
CA ASP A 296 3.40 13.12 -33.85
C ASP A 296 2.85 13.25 -32.41
N GLN A 297 3.70 13.01 -31.39
CA GLN A 297 3.34 13.06 -29.97
C GLN A 297 3.89 14.31 -29.25
N ALA A 298 4.53 15.22 -30.00
CA ALA A 298 5.17 16.41 -29.43
C ALA A 298 4.16 17.45 -28.86
N ALA A 299 2.87 17.37 -29.23
CA ALA A 299 1.85 18.39 -28.91
C ALA A 299 0.64 17.90 -28.09
N GLY A 300 0.68 16.69 -27.49
CA GLY A 300 -0.42 16.13 -26.68
C GLY A 300 -0.12 16.07 -25.17
N PRO A 301 -1.15 15.99 -24.30
CA PRO A 301 -1.00 15.93 -22.83
C PRO A 301 -0.41 14.60 -22.33
N ASN A 302 -0.36 13.55 -23.16
CA ASN A 302 0.26 12.27 -22.80
C ASN A 302 1.46 12.06 -23.72
N LYS A 303 2.67 12.16 -23.17
CA LYS A 303 3.91 11.94 -23.93
C LYS A 303 4.38 10.51 -23.74
N VAL A 304 4.65 9.84 -24.85
CA VAL A 304 5.25 8.50 -24.91
C VAL A 304 6.74 8.64 -25.19
N ILE A 305 7.58 8.23 -24.24
CA ILE A 305 9.03 8.12 -24.47
C ILE A 305 9.37 6.66 -24.78
N ILE A 306 10.09 6.46 -25.89
CA ILE A 306 10.63 5.16 -26.29
C ILE A 306 12.12 5.14 -25.96
N ALA A 307 12.54 4.21 -25.11
CA ALA A 307 13.94 4.02 -24.72
C ALA A 307 14.57 2.83 -25.46
N ARG A 308 15.78 2.99 -26.00
CA ARG A 308 16.56 1.93 -26.64
C ARG A 308 17.76 1.57 -25.76
N LEU A 309 17.76 0.39 -25.12
CA LEU A 309 18.86 -0.06 -24.26
C LEU A 309 19.92 -0.84 -25.05
N ALA A 310 21.21 -0.60 -24.75
CA ALA A 310 22.33 -1.23 -25.44
C ALA A 310 22.49 -2.72 -25.10
N TRP A 311 22.54 -3.53 -26.15
CA TRP A 311 22.64 -5.00 -26.21
C TRP A 311 23.78 -5.63 -25.40
N ASN A 312 24.85 -4.88 -25.11
CA ASN A 312 26.08 -5.41 -24.50
C ASN A 312 25.87 -6.00 -23.10
N LYS A 313 24.96 -5.45 -22.28
CA LYS A 313 24.61 -5.99 -20.95
C LYS A 313 23.75 -7.26 -21.01
N LEU A 314 22.89 -7.35 -22.03
CA LEU A 314 22.09 -8.55 -22.32
C LEU A 314 22.96 -9.71 -22.80
N VAL A 315 24.02 -9.43 -23.57
CA VAL A 315 25.04 -10.41 -23.96
C VAL A 315 25.83 -10.90 -22.74
N GLU A 316 26.20 -10.01 -21.82
CA GLU A 316 26.86 -10.36 -20.55
C GLU A 316 25.99 -11.33 -19.72
N MET A 317 24.69 -11.03 -19.58
CA MET A 317 23.71 -11.91 -18.93
C MET A 317 23.57 -13.27 -19.64
N LYS A 318 23.51 -13.28 -20.98
CA LYS A 318 23.41 -14.53 -21.76
C LYS A 318 24.67 -15.41 -21.59
N THR A 319 25.84 -14.80 -21.49
CA THR A 319 27.12 -15.50 -21.29
C THR A 319 27.23 -16.07 -19.87
N LEU A 320 26.74 -15.34 -18.86
CA LEU A 320 26.63 -15.83 -17.47
C LEU A 320 25.65 -16.99 -17.32
N ILE A 321 24.51 -16.95 -18.04
CA ILE A 321 23.50 -18.03 -18.04
C ILE A 321 24.04 -19.28 -18.76
N ALA A 322 24.77 -19.12 -19.86
CA ALA A 322 25.38 -20.23 -20.60
C ALA A 322 26.56 -20.87 -19.84
N GLY A 323 27.26 -20.11 -18.98
CA GLY A 323 28.39 -20.57 -18.17
C GLY A 323 28.04 -21.26 -16.85
N GLY A 324 26.76 -21.27 -16.46
CA GLY A 324 26.20 -22.17 -15.45
C GLY A 324 26.57 -21.98 -13.97
N ASN A 325 27.43 -21.04 -13.56
CA ASN A 325 28.01 -21.11 -12.20
C ASN A 325 28.07 -19.81 -11.35
N ASP A 326 27.37 -18.73 -11.70
CA ASP A 326 27.33 -17.56 -10.80
C ASP A 326 25.91 -16.99 -10.65
N VAL A 327 25.05 -17.79 -9.99
CA VAL A 327 23.66 -17.44 -9.64
C VAL A 327 23.62 -16.14 -8.83
N GLY A 328 24.62 -15.88 -7.97
CA GLY A 328 24.69 -14.67 -7.15
C GLY A 328 24.87 -13.39 -7.98
N LYS A 329 25.70 -13.42 -9.03
CA LYS A 329 25.84 -12.27 -9.96
C LYS A 329 24.62 -12.06 -10.84
N LEU A 330 23.97 -13.14 -11.29
CA LEU A 330 22.72 -13.04 -12.05
C LEU A 330 21.60 -12.44 -11.21
N GLU A 331 21.50 -12.83 -9.94
CA GLU A 331 20.53 -12.29 -8.99
C GLU A 331 20.80 -10.81 -8.66
N GLN A 332 22.08 -10.41 -8.49
CA GLN A 332 22.47 -9.00 -8.33
C GLN A 332 22.14 -8.17 -9.57
N LEU A 333 22.46 -8.64 -10.78
CA LEU A 333 22.13 -7.93 -12.02
C LEU A 333 20.60 -7.79 -12.20
N PHE A 334 19.82 -8.81 -11.86
CA PHE A 334 18.35 -8.76 -11.95
C PHE A 334 17.72 -7.83 -10.91
N LYS A 335 18.16 -7.91 -9.64
CA LYS A 335 17.73 -6.99 -8.57
C LYS A 335 18.05 -5.54 -8.94
N TYR A 336 19.20 -5.29 -9.56
CA TYR A 336 19.61 -3.95 -10.00
C TYR A 336 18.76 -3.43 -11.17
N THR A 337 18.37 -4.30 -12.11
CA THR A 337 17.61 -3.89 -13.31
C THR A 337 16.12 -3.67 -13.02
N LEU A 338 15.54 -4.29 -11.98
CA LEU A 338 14.12 -4.15 -11.60
C LEU A 338 13.86 -3.10 -10.50
N ASN A 339 14.83 -2.82 -9.62
CA ASN A 339 14.67 -1.87 -8.51
C ASN A 339 14.57 -0.39 -8.94
N VAL A 340 14.68 -0.07 -10.24
CA VAL A 340 14.51 1.28 -10.79
C VAL A 340 13.04 1.59 -11.11
N TYR A 341 12.10 0.65 -10.97
CA TYR A 341 10.77 0.77 -11.58
C TYR A 341 9.61 0.77 -10.56
N ASP A 342 8.98 1.95 -10.42
CA ASP A 342 7.67 2.13 -9.77
C ASP A 342 6.55 1.59 -10.70
N PRO A 343 5.74 0.60 -10.29
CA PRO A 343 4.74 -0.04 -11.13
C PRO A 343 3.57 0.86 -11.54
N GLY A 344 3.46 2.10 -11.04
CA GLY A 344 2.36 3.02 -11.36
C GLY A 344 2.32 3.58 -12.80
N TYR A 345 3.37 3.41 -13.62
CA TYR A 345 3.54 4.20 -14.85
C TYR A 345 3.71 3.42 -16.17
N LEU A 346 3.54 2.10 -16.18
CA LEU A 346 3.75 1.26 -17.38
C LEU A 346 2.48 0.51 -17.81
N SER A 347 2.05 0.79 -19.05
CA SER A 347 1.11 -0.05 -19.80
C SER A 347 1.88 -0.71 -20.96
N LEU A 348 2.02 -2.04 -20.91
CA LEU A 348 2.52 -2.81 -22.04
C LEU A 348 1.36 -3.06 -23.00
N LYS A 349 1.34 -2.38 -24.15
CA LYS A 349 0.44 -2.72 -25.26
C LYS A 349 1.25 -3.41 -26.35
N ASN A 350 0.80 -4.59 -26.78
CA ASN A 350 1.30 -5.23 -27.99
C ASN A 350 0.79 -4.45 -29.20
N PHE A 351 1.69 -3.86 -29.98
CA PHE A 351 1.36 -3.38 -31.32
C PHE A 351 1.71 -4.48 -32.33
N PRO A 352 0.83 -4.77 -33.31
CA PRO A 352 1.22 -5.60 -34.43
C PRO A 352 2.33 -4.89 -35.22
N LEU A 353 3.38 -5.64 -35.56
CA LEU A 353 4.44 -5.20 -36.46
C LEU A 353 3.85 -5.03 -37.86
N ASN A 354 3.91 -3.81 -38.40
CA ASN A 354 3.84 -3.56 -39.85
C ASN A 354 5.21 -3.05 -40.31
#